data_AF-A0AAW0BLD2-F1
#
_entry.id   AF-A0AAW0BLD2-F1
#
_cell.length_a   1.000
_cell.length_b   1.000
_cell.length_c   1.000
_cell.angle_alpha   90.00
_cell.angle_beta   90.00
_cell.angle_gamma   90.00
#
_symmetry.space_group_name_H-M   'P 1'
#
loop_
_entity.id
_entity.type
_entity.pdbx_description
1 polymer ?
#
loop_
_entity_poly.entity_id
_entity_poly.type
_entity_poly.pdbx_seq_one_letter_code
_entity_poly.pdbx_strand_id
1 'polypeptide(L)'
;MPSSEFNGTQLPIPPDGLTVASLISANGAQLRFWIIQANEAAEKKVLKLSGTVDQQRTKLAEYYNFDLTVIPRAYEATAPTIDESIRDRQWADFVKLGAEWKSTLAAGGVFNLLTTPSEKLFLFFVNIFASRIPPPPSHSVESLVTERQNQTPFNTAHPADNNSSPSSSAVNSTSHNNDINIPHENARHAAALLDDLSRDIEGLSRCEGLRDIIQQVESGEVARIRDRYGPSDGRRGTADPSWSKYKNIVSKRERLYRILSEDFKGDKDRFFSFFTVPQMPKKRKRMVEDEDRLRSFRKIVEAVPWCEADILVEHQKDQYHGPNGEFSEARWVEHWGTMNCWEVWREIKKERYEKSKSSA
;
A
#
# COMPACT_ATOMS: atom_id res chain seq x y z
N MET A 1 -52.79 35.67 -27.61
CA MET A 1 -51.49 35.07 -27.95
C MET A 1 -50.52 35.48 -26.84
N PRO A 2 -50.23 34.61 -25.86
CA PRO A 2 -49.30 34.96 -24.81
C PRO A 2 -47.88 34.92 -25.38
N SER A 3 -47.22 36.07 -25.36
CA SER A 3 -45.79 36.18 -25.67
C SER A 3 -45.02 35.35 -24.64
N SER A 4 -44.49 34.21 -25.08
CA SER A 4 -43.57 33.38 -24.30
C SER A 4 -42.30 34.21 -24.07
N GLU A 5 -42.22 34.83 -22.90
CA GLU A 5 -40.99 35.42 -22.38
C GLU A 5 -39.93 34.32 -22.34
N PHE A 6 -39.08 34.29 -23.37
CA PHE A 6 -37.83 33.56 -23.33
C PHE A 6 -37.00 34.21 -22.22
N ASN A 7 -37.10 33.67 -21.01
CA ASN A 7 -36.12 33.90 -19.96
C ASN A 7 -34.78 33.48 -20.54
N GLY A 8 -34.02 34.46 -21.04
CA GLY A 8 -32.69 34.29 -21.59
C GLY A 8 -31.84 33.61 -20.54
N THR A 9 -31.76 32.28 -20.64
CA THR A 9 -31.06 31.45 -19.68
C THR A 9 -29.60 31.68 -19.99
N GLN A 10 -29.00 32.64 -19.27
CA GLN A 10 -27.59 32.96 -19.40
C GLN A 10 -26.81 31.66 -19.24
N LEU A 11 -26.02 31.32 -20.25
CA LEU A 11 -25.26 30.07 -20.26
C LEU A 11 -24.31 30.05 -19.06
N PRO A 12 -24.21 28.92 -18.35
CA PRO A 12 -23.31 28.80 -17.21
C PRO A 12 -21.87 29.03 -17.67
N ILE A 13 -21.13 29.86 -16.93
CA ILE A 13 -19.72 30.12 -17.22
C ILE A 13 -18.92 28.87 -16.86
N PRO A 14 -18.09 28.32 -17.76
CA PRO A 14 -17.28 27.14 -17.47
C PRO A 14 -16.21 27.45 -16.40
N PRO A 15 -15.90 26.50 -15.49
CA PRO A 15 -14.82 26.64 -14.51
C PRO A 15 -13.46 26.83 -15.18
N ASP A 16 -12.55 27.50 -14.48
CA ASP A 16 -11.19 27.75 -14.97
C ASP A 16 -10.49 26.44 -15.40
N GLY A 17 -9.92 26.46 -16.61
CA GLY A 17 -9.22 25.31 -17.20
C GLY A 17 -10.12 24.24 -17.82
N LEU A 18 -11.45 24.38 -17.75
CA LEU A 18 -12.38 23.51 -18.48
C LEU A 18 -12.50 23.98 -19.94
N THR A 19 -11.88 23.23 -20.84
CA THR A 19 -11.90 23.44 -22.29
C THR A 19 -12.29 22.13 -22.98
N VAL A 20 -12.64 22.17 -24.27
CA VAL A 20 -12.95 20.95 -25.05
C VAL A 20 -11.78 19.94 -25.00
N ALA A 21 -10.55 20.42 -25.13
CA ALA A 21 -9.35 19.58 -25.08
C ALA A 21 -9.11 18.96 -23.69
N SER A 22 -9.25 19.75 -22.62
CA SER A 22 -9.12 19.21 -21.25
C SER A 22 -10.26 18.25 -20.90
N LEU A 23 -11.47 18.46 -21.43
CA LEU A 23 -12.61 17.56 -21.24
C LEU A 23 -12.42 16.20 -21.93
N ILE A 24 -11.91 16.18 -23.16
CA ILE A 24 -11.62 14.94 -23.92
C ILE A 24 -10.52 14.11 -23.24
N SER A 25 -9.51 14.77 -22.66
CA SER A 25 -8.39 14.10 -22.00
C SER A 25 -8.61 13.82 -20.51
N ALA A 26 -9.65 14.39 -19.90
CA ALA A 26 -9.86 14.31 -18.46
C ALA A 26 -10.10 12.88 -17.96
N ASN A 27 -9.50 12.57 -16.80
CA ASN A 27 -9.75 11.33 -16.07
C ASN A 27 -11.01 11.44 -15.18
N GLY A 28 -11.44 10.32 -14.59
CA GLY A 28 -12.67 10.28 -13.77
C GLY A 28 -12.64 11.17 -12.53
N ALA A 29 -11.47 11.50 -11.97
CA ALA A 29 -11.37 12.39 -10.81
C ALA A 29 -11.59 13.86 -11.22
N GLN A 30 -10.97 14.29 -12.32
CA GLN A 30 -11.15 15.64 -12.88
C GLN A 30 -12.60 15.90 -13.29
N LEU A 31 -13.26 14.93 -13.94
CA LEU A 31 -14.66 15.04 -14.32
C LEU A 31 -15.59 15.20 -13.10
N ARG A 32 -15.34 14.45 -12.03
CA ARG A 32 -16.10 14.58 -10.77
C ARG A 32 -15.93 15.95 -10.14
N PHE A 33 -14.70 16.47 -10.13
CA PHE A 33 -14.40 17.80 -9.61
C PHE A 33 -15.18 18.89 -10.37
N TRP A 34 -15.16 18.86 -11.70
CA TRP A 34 -15.93 19.83 -12.50
C TRP A 34 -17.44 19.67 -12.36
N ILE A 35 -17.96 18.44 -12.23
CA ILE A 35 -19.38 18.21 -11.94
C ILE A 35 -19.78 18.81 -10.60
N ILE A 36 -18.91 18.73 -9.58
CA ILE A 36 -19.16 19.34 -8.27
C ILE A 36 -19.21 20.86 -8.42
N GLN A 37 -18.21 21.48 -9.06
CA GLN A 37 -18.20 22.93 -9.28
C GLN A 37 -19.40 23.42 -10.09
N ALA A 38 -19.82 22.68 -11.13
CA ALA A 38 -21.00 23.01 -11.92
C ALA A 38 -22.29 22.99 -11.07
N ASN A 39 -22.41 22.01 -10.17
CA ASN A 39 -23.56 21.92 -9.26
C ASN A 39 -23.54 23.02 -8.19
N GLU A 40 -22.36 23.37 -7.67
CA GLU A 40 -22.17 24.46 -6.71
C GLU A 40 -22.53 25.82 -7.34
N ALA A 41 -22.02 26.11 -8.54
CA ALA A 41 -22.32 27.34 -9.27
C ALA A 41 -23.81 27.48 -9.65
N ALA A 42 -24.50 26.36 -9.83
CA ALA A 42 -25.94 26.33 -10.11
C ALA A 42 -26.81 26.35 -8.85
N GLU A 43 -26.20 26.31 -7.65
CA GLU A 43 -26.84 26.14 -6.34
C GLU A 43 -27.80 24.93 -6.26
N LYS A 44 -27.66 23.98 -7.19
CA LYS A 44 -28.54 22.81 -7.31
C LYS A 44 -27.84 21.68 -8.06
N LYS A 45 -28.31 20.45 -7.82
CA LYS A 45 -27.76 19.23 -8.41
C LYS A 45 -28.22 19.03 -9.85
N VAL A 46 -27.66 19.80 -10.78
CA VAL A 46 -27.90 19.73 -12.23
C VAL A 46 -27.28 18.48 -12.88
N LEU A 47 -26.12 18.04 -12.40
CA LEU A 47 -25.34 16.95 -12.99
C LEU A 47 -25.13 15.80 -11.99
N LYS A 48 -25.38 14.55 -12.44
CA LYS A 48 -25.17 13.33 -11.64
C LYS A 48 -23.70 12.90 -11.66
N LEU A 49 -23.14 12.60 -10.50
CA LEU A 49 -21.76 12.09 -10.36
C LEU A 49 -21.58 10.62 -10.81
N SER A 50 -22.67 9.89 -11.07
CA SER A 50 -22.61 8.50 -11.53
C SER A 50 -22.57 8.38 -13.06
N GLY A 51 -21.86 7.36 -13.55
CA GLY A 51 -21.73 7.04 -14.96
C GLY A 51 -20.32 6.60 -15.34
N THR A 52 -20.16 6.13 -16.57
CA THR A 52 -18.83 5.92 -17.17
C THR A 52 -18.16 7.28 -17.45
N VAL A 53 -16.85 7.27 -17.66
CA VAL A 53 -16.07 8.49 -17.99
C VAL A 53 -16.66 9.20 -19.21
N ASP A 54 -17.03 8.48 -20.26
CA ASP A 54 -17.58 9.08 -21.47
C ASP A 54 -18.97 9.69 -21.24
N GLN A 55 -19.84 9.03 -20.45
CA GLN A 55 -21.13 9.60 -20.06
C GLN A 55 -20.96 10.91 -19.26
N GLN A 56 -19.94 11.00 -18.41
CA GLN A 56 -19.64 12.21 -17.65
C GLN A 56 -19.12 13.32 -18.57
N ARG A 57 -18.28 13.00 -19.55
CA ARG A 57 -17.82 13.95 -20.57
C ARG A 57 -18.97 14.50 -21.41
N THR A 58 -19.86 13.64 -21.91
CA THR A 58 -21.04 14.05 -22.69
C THR A 58 -21.94 14.97 -21.88
N LYS A 59 -22.21 14.65 -20.61
CA LYS A 59 -23.05 15.49 -19.74
C LYS A 59 -22.44 16.87 -19.47
N LEU A 60 -21.14 16.93 -19.21
CA LEU A 60 -20.44 18.21 -19.03
C LEU A 60 -20.40 19.01 -20.33
N ALA A 61 -20.18 18.35 -21.47
CA ALA A 61 -20.20 19.00 -22.77
C ALA A 61 -21.57 19.58 -23.11
N GLU A 62 -22.64 18.82 -22.87
CA GLU A 62 -24.02 19.29 -23.04
C GLU A 62 -24.33 20.48 -22.12
N TYR A 63 -23.92 20.41 -20.84
CA TYR A 63 -24.18 21.48 -19.87
C TYR A 63 -23.51 22.82 -20.22
N TYR A 64 -22.29 22.78 -20.77
CA TYR A 64 -21.54 23.98 -21.18
C TYR A 64 -21.61 24.27 -22.69
N ASN A 65 -22.42 23.53 -23.45
CA ASN A 65 -22.51 23.60 -24.92
C ASN A 65 -21.16 23.44 -25.65
N PHE A 66 -20.32 22.49 -25.21
CA PHE A 66 -19.13 22.08 -25.93
C PHE A 66 -19.45 21.05 -27.01
N ASP A 67 -18.95 21.28 -28.22
CA ASP A 67 -19.02 20.30 -29.31
C ASP A 67 -17.83 19.33 -29.20
N LEU A 68 -18.11 18.09 -28.77
CA LEU A 68 -17.10 17.03 -28.68
C LEU A 68 -16.70 16.45 -30.04
N THR A 69 -17.44 16.75 -31.11
CA THR A 69 -17.14 16.25 -32.46
C THR A 69 -16.00 17.04 -33.12
N VAL A 70 -15.79 18.27 -32.67
CA VAL A 70 -14.62 19.07 -33.03
C VAL A 70 -13.44 18.51 -32.26
N ILE A 71 -12.80 17.48 -32.81
CA ILE A 71 -11.49 17.01 -32.32
C ILE A 71 -10.56 18.20 -32.46
N PRO A 72 -10.12 18.84 -31.35
CA PRO A 72 -9.17 19.93 -31.45
C PRO A 72 -7.95 19.33 -32.13
N ARG A 73 -7.58 19.89 -33.29
CA ARG A 73 -6.34 19.52 -33.98
C ARG A 73 -5.27 19.57 -32.91
N ALA A 74 -4.69 18.42 -32.58
CA ALA A 74 -3.82 18.29 -31.42
C ALA A 74 -2.80 19.40 -31.55
N TYR A 75 -2.93 20.44 -30.71
CA TYR A 75 -1.84 21.35 -30.51
C TYR A 75 -0.76 20.43 -30.03
N GLU A 76 0.28 20.25 -30.85
CA GLU A 76 1.49 19.58 -30.42
C GLU A 76 1.88 20.32 -29.15
N ALA A 77 1.52 19.73 -28.02
CA ALA A 77 1.93 20.20 -26.73
C ALA A 77 3.43 19.98 -26.77
N THR A 78 4.13 21.00 -27.26
CA THR A 78 5.54 21.20 -26.99
C THR A 78 5.62 20.98 -25.50
N ALA A 79 6.29 19.87 -25.13
CA ALA A 79 6.46 19.48 -23.73
C ALA A 79 6.77 20.77 -22.98
N PRO A 80 5.98 21.15 -21.95
CA PRO A 80 6.07 22.48 -21.37
C PRO A 80 7.53 22.73 -21.11
N THR A 81 8.13 23.62 -21.91
CA THR A 81 9.53 23.93 -21.78
C THR A 81 9.59 24.48 -20.37
N ILE A 82 10.22 23.73 -19.47
CA ILE A 82 10.41 24.19 -18.10
C ILE A 82 11.30 25.40 -18.27
N ASP A 83 10.65 26.56 -18.35
CA ASP A 83 11.28 27.84 -18.59
C ASP A 83 12.36 27.96 -17.52
N GLU A 84 13.51 28.50 -17.92
CA GLU A 84 14.63 28.71 -17.01
C GLU A 84 14.13 29.50 -15.78
N SER A 85 13.17 30.40 -15.99
CA SER A 85 12.46 31.13 -14.95
C SER A 85 11.69 30.26 -13.93
N ILE A 86 11.12 29.13 -14.34
CA ILE A 86 10.40 28.20 -13.46
C ILE A 86 11.40 27.42 -12.60
N ARG A 87 12.51 26.96 -13.20
CA ARG A 87 13.59 26.29 -12.45
C ARG A 87 14.21 27.24 -11.44
N ASP A 88 14.49 28.47 -11.85
CA ASP A 88 15.06 29.49 -10.97
C ASP A 88 14.11 29.81 -9.81
N ARG A 89 12.81 29.89 -10.07
CA ARG A 89 11.81 30.14 -9.02
C ARG A 89 11.68 28.96 -8.05
N GLN A 90 11.61 27.72 -8.57
CA GLN A 90 11.60 26.53 -7.72
C GLN A 90 12.87 26.43 -6.87
N TRP A 91 14.03 26.77 -7.44
CA TRP A 91 15.29 26.79 -6.72
C TRP A 91 15.34 27.89 -5.65
N ALA A 92 14.86 29.09 -5.96
CA ALA A 92 14.74 30.18 -5.00
C ALA A 92 13.82 29.80 -3.81
N ASP A 93 12.71 29.12 -4.08
CA ASP A 93 11.80 28.63 -3.04
C ASP A 93 12.48 27.58 -2.15
N PHE A 94 13.25 26.65 -2.73
CA PHE A 94 14.04 25.69 -1.95
C PHE A 94 15.13 26.34 -1.11
N VAL A 95 15.83 27.34 -1.64
CA VAL A 95 16.84 28.11 -0.88
C VAL A 95 16.19 28.82 0.30
N LYS A 96 15.03 29.45 0.08
CA LYS A 96 14.26 30.10 1.15
C LYS A 96 13.83 29.08 2.22
N LEU A 97 13.33 27.91 1.80
CA LEU A 97 12.94 26.85 2.72
C LEU A 97 14.12 26.34 3.55
N GLY A 98 15.30 26.23 2.94
CA GLY A 98 16.54 25.88 3.64
C GLY A 98 16.97 26.95 4.66
N ALA A 99 16.77 28.23 4.36
CA ALA A 99 17.03 29.31 5.30
C ALA A 99 16.05 29.29 6.49
N GLU A 100 14.76 29.07 6.24
CA GLU A 100 13.74 28.90 7.29
C GLU A 100 14.06 27.72 8.21
N TRP A 101 14.47 26.58 7.63
CA TRP A 101 14.90 25.41 8.38
C TRP A 101 16.09 25.71 9.29
N LYS A 102 17.15 26.32 8.76
CA LYS A 102 18.34 26.72 9.54
C LYS A 102 17.98 27.67 10.68
N SER A 103 17.12 28.65 10.42
CA SER A 103 16.68 29.61 11.44
C SER A 103 15.86 28.95 12.54
N THR A 104 14.99 28.00 12.19
CA THR A 104 14.15 27.27 13.16
C THR A 104 15.02 26.36 14.03
N LEU A 105 16.01 25.71 13.42
CA LEU A 105 16.97 24.87 14.13
C LEU A 105 17.84 25.69 15.10
N ALA A 106 18.35 26.85 14.67
CA ALA A 106 19.13 27.75 15.53
C ALA A 106 18.32 28.29 16.72
N ALA A 107 16.99 28.41 16.57
CA ALA A 107 16.08 28.78 17.64
C ALA A 107 15.65 27.60 18.54
N GLY A 108 16.18 26.39 18.31
CA GLY A 108 15.79 25.18 19.06
C GLY A 108 14.41 24.63 18.72
N GLY A 109 13.80 25.09 17.62
CA GLY A 109 12.49 24.63 17.15
C GLY A 109 12.56 23.41 16.23
N VAL A 110 11.42 22.71 16.06
CA VAL A 110 11.26 21.63 15.09
C VAL A 110 10.68 22.21 13.80
N PHE A 111 11.37 22.00 12.67
CA PHE A 111 10.91 22.46 11.36
C PHE A 111 9.95 21.43 10.74
N ASN A 112 8.68 21.81 10.58
CA ASN A 112 7.64 20.96 9.99
C ASN A 112 7.31 21.39 8.56
N LEU A 113 7.81 20.63 7.57
CA LEU A 113 7.61 20.87 6.14
C LEU A 113 6.13 20.90 5.70
N LEU A 114 5.25 20.26 6.48
CA LEU A 114 3.84 20.05 6.17
C LEU A 114 2.90 21.09 6.81
N THR A 115 3.42 22.08 7.54
CA THR A 115 2.54 23.12 8.10
C THR A 115 2.03 24.02 6.98
N THR A 116 0.75 23.87 6.66
CA THR A 116 0.11 24.71 5.65
C THR A 116 0.08 26.18 6.13
N PRO A 117 0.04 27.18 5.23
CA PRO A 117 -0.01 28.60 5.62
C PRO A 117 -1.16 28.93 6.59
N SER A 118 -2.24 28.16 6.54
CA SER A 118 -3.40 28.26 7.44
C SER A 118 -3.04 27.93 8.91
N GLU A 119 -2.14 26.99 9.15
CA GLU A 119 -1.75 26.57 10.50
C GLU A 119 -0.72 27.52 11.14
N LYS A 120 0.11 28.19 10.33
CA LYS A 120 1.06 29.21 10.82
C LYS A 120 0.35 30.42 11.44
N LEU A 121 -0.81 30.82 10.90
CA LEU A 121 -1.66 31.87 11.50
C LEU A 121 -2.28 31.40 12.83
N PHE A 122 -2.75 30.16 12.90
CA PHE A 122 -3.37 29.61 14.11
C PHE A 122 -2.38 29.53 15.28
N LEU A 123 -1.14 29.07 15.03
CA LEU A 123 -0.09 29.03 16.05
C LEU A 123 0.38 30.41 16.50
N PHE A 124 0.36 31.42 15.62
CA PHE A 124 0.67 32.80 15.98
C PHE A 124 -0.37 33.39 16.95
N PHE A 125 -1.66 33.08 16.77
CA PHE A 125 -2.73 33.51 17.68
C PHE A 125 -2.69 32.78 19.03
N VAL A 126 -2.35 31.49 19.06
CA VAL A 126 -2.23 30.72 20.31
C VAL A 126 -1.06 31.22 21.17
N ASN A 127 0.06 31.59 20.57
CA ASN A 127 1.24 32.06 21.31
C ASN A 127 1.06 33.48 21.91
N ILE A 128 0.27 34.34 21.25
CA ILE A 128 -0.12 35.65 21.79
C ILE A 128 -1.06 35.50 23.00
N PHE A 129 -1.97 34.52 23.00
CA PHE A 129 -2.89 34.29 24.12
C PHE A 129 -2.25 33.57 25.32
N ALA A 130 -1.31 32.65 25.08
CA ALA A 130 -0.60 31.93 26.15
C ALA A 130 0.24 32.84 27.06
N SER A 131 0.62 34.04 26.59
CA SER A 131 1.41 35.02 27.34
C SER A 131 0.58 35.90 28.31
N ARG A 132 -0.75 35.74 28.36
CA ARG A 132 -1.66 36.57 29.18
C ARG A 132 -2.40 35.83 30.29
N ILE A 133 -2.18 34.53 30.48
CA ILE A 133 -2.84 33.77 31.54
C ILE A 133 -1.88 33.68 32.74
N PRO A 134 -2.21 34.28 33.90
CA PRO A 134 -1.41 34.10 35.11
C PRO A 134 -1.45 32.62 35.54
N PRO A 135 -0.34 32.09 36.07
CA PRO A 135 -0.29 30.70 36.50
C PRO A 135 -1.30 30.44 37.63
N PRO A 136 -2.01 29.31 37.61
CA PRO A 136 -2.92 28.95 38.69
C PRO A 136 -2.14 28.71 39.99
N PRO A 137 -2.74 29.00 41.16
CA PRO A 137 -2.09 28.78 42.44
C PRO A 137 -1.87 27.28 42.68
N SER A 138 -0.65 26.96 43.07
CA SER A 138 -0.20 25.63 43.45
C SER A 138 -0.95 25.14 44.70
N HIS A 139 -1.91 24.24 44.51
CA HIS A 139 -2.44 23.42 45.60
C HIS A 139 -1.59 22.16 45.76
N SER A 140 -0.94 22.09 46.91
CA SER A 140 -0.22 20.95 47.44
C SER A 140 -1.14 19.74 47.56
N VAL A 141 -0.72 18.58 47.05
CA VAL A 141 -1.40 17.30 47.28
C VAL A 141 -0.42 16.37 47.98
N GLU A 142 -0.42 16.47 49.31
CA GLU A 142 0.07 15.42 50.19
C GLU A 142 -1.03 14.35 50.35
N SER A 143 -0.57 13.09 50.48
CA SER A 143 -1.30 11.94 51.04
C SER A 143 -2.34 11.21 50.17
N LEU A 144 -2.00 9.99 49.76
CA LEU A 144 -2.63 8.78 50.32
C LEU A 144 -1.92 7.51 49.82
N VAL A 145 -1.15 6.93 50.74
CA VAL A 145 -0.67 5.54 50.78
C VAL A 145 -1.79 4.67 51.39
N THR A 146 -1.61 3.34 51.36
CA THR A 146 -2.45 2.21 51.83
C THR A 146 -3.46 1.75 50.77
N GLU A 147 -3.65 0.49 50.40
CA GLU A 147 -3.35 -0.80 51.04
C GLU A 147 -3.68 -1.92 50.02
N ARG A 148 -2.85 -2.95 49.85
CA ARG A 148 -3.30 -4.32 49.55
C ARG A 148 -2.17 -5.35 49.57
N GLN A 149 -2.09 -6.05 50.69
CA GLN A 149 -1.39 -7.32 50.88
C GLN A 149 -2.46 -8.42 51.05
N ASN A 150 -2.25 -9.58 50.43
CA ASN A 150 -2.61 -10.95 50.86
C ASN A 150 -2.31 -11.91 49.68
N GLN A 151 -1.18 -12.65 49.67
CA GLN A 151 -0.98 -14.04 50.18
C GLN A 151 -1.73 -15.11 49.35
N THR A 152 -1.22 -16.28 48.91
CA THR A 152 0.05 -17.06 48.92
C THR A 152 -0.16 -18.30 47.96
N PRO A 153 0.54 -19.47 48.03
CA PRO A 153 1.79 -19.78 47.31
C PRO A 153 1.74 -21.09 46.46
N PHE A 154 2.80 -21.37 45.68
CA PHE A 154 3.22 -22.76 45.43
C PHE A 154 4.75 -22.88 45.43
N ASN A 155 5.22 -23.79 46.27
CA ASN A 155 6.61 -24.17 46.50
C ASN A 155 7.21 -24.94 45.32
N THR A 156 8.50 -24.76 45.06
CA THR A 156 9.44 -25.85 44.73
C THR A 156 10.84 -25.44 45.15
N ALA A 157 11.53 -26.35 45.84
CA ALA A 157 12.75 -26.10 46.60
C ALA A 157 14.02 -26.68 45.94
N HIS A 158 15.15 -26.04 46.29
CA HIS A 158 16.55 -26.51 46.36
C HIS A 158 17.39 -26.75 45.09
N PRO A 159 18.75 -26.75 45.20
CA PRO A 159 19.67 -25.99 46.08
C PRO A 159 20.80 -25.27 45.27
N ALA A 160 21.24 -24.08 45.70
CA ALA A 160 22.48 -23.76 46.43
C ALA A 160 23.81 -24.06 45.71
N ASP A 161 24.57 -23.01 45.38
CA ASP A 161 25.95 -22.85 45.87
C ASP A 161 26.51 -21.41 45.66
N ASN A 162 26.69 -20.73 46.80
CA ASN A 162 27.75 -19.79 47.20
C ASN A 162 28.83 -19.40 46.17
N ASN A 163 29.07 -18.08 45.99
CA ASN A 163 30.22 -17.42 46.66
C ASN A 163 30.33 -15.90 46.36
N SER A 164 30.28 -15.12 47.45
CA SER A 164 31.22 -14.04 47.83
C SER A 164 31.48 -12.84 46.90
N SER A 165 30.92 -11.70 47.33
CA SER A 165 31.42 -10.34 47.15
C SER A 165 32.86 -10.15 47.69
N PRO A 166 33.53 -9.05 47.31
CA PRO A 166 33.72 -8.02 48.32
C PRO A 166 33.43 -6.60 47.86
N SER A 167 32.95 -5.82 48.83
CA SER A 167 32.83 -4.36 48.81
C SER A 167 34.17 -3.68 48.52
N SER A 168 34.12 -2.56 47.79
CA SER A 168 34.97 -1.41 48.09
C SER A 168 34.30 -0.12 47.67
N SER A 169 34.11 0.70 48.69
CA SER A 169 33.76 2.11 48.71
C SER A 169 34.82 2.96 47.98
N ALA A 170 34.38 3.86 47.12
CA ALA A 170 35.11 5.10 46.83
C ALA A 170 34.14 6.14 46.25
N VAL A 171 33.91 7.16 47.07
CA VAL A 171 33.18 8.38 46.76
C VAL A 171 34.07 9.23 45.85
N ASN A 172 33.70 9.40 44.58
CA ASN A 172 34.28 10.43 43.73
C ASN A 172 33.14 11.24 43.10
N SER A 173 32.80 12.34 43.78
CA SER A 173 32.03 13.45 43.23
C SER A 173 32.80 14.09 42.09
N THR A 174 32.61 13.57 40.88
CA THR A 174 33.08 14.22 39.65
C THR A 174 31.90 14.95 39.03
N SER A 175 31.91 16.27 39.20
CA SER A 175 31.03 17.18 38.48
C SER A 175 31.34 17.05 36.98
N HIS A 176 30.50 16.33 36.26
CA HIS A 176 30.53 16.26 34.80
C HIS A 176 29.44 17.16 34.25
N ASN A 177 29.88 18.20 33.54
CA ASN A 177 29.08 18.98 32.61
C ASN A 177 28.42 18.03 31.61
N ASN A 178 27.16 17.67 31.87
CA ASN A 178 26.28 17.01 30.92
C ASN A 178 25.78 18.04 29.90
N ASP A 179 26.69 18.57 29.09
CA ASP A 179 26.36 19.35 27.91
C ASP A 179 25.97 18.40 26.77
N ILE A 180 24.65 18.22 26.61
CA ILE A 180 23.93 18.25 25.33
C ILE A 180 24.68 17.65 24.12
N ASN A 181 24.82 16.32 24.06
CA ASN A 181 25.30 15.62 22.85
C ASN A 181 24.31 14.56 22.30
N ILE A 182 23.06 14.64 22.75
CA ILE A 182 21.95 13.71 22.40
C ILE A 182 21.33 13.90 20.98
N PRO A 183 21.52 15.01 20.22
CA PRO A 183 20.89 15.13 18.89
C PRO A 183 21.42 14.16 17.82
N HIS A 184 22.68 13.73 17.92
CA HIS A 184 23.36 13.07 16.80
C HIS A 184 23.04 11.57 16.67
N GLU A 185 22.86 10.86 17.79
CA GLU A 185 22.49 9.44 17.77
C GLU A 185 21.05 9.24 17.27
N ASN A 186 20.12 10.07 17.73
CA ASN A 186 18.73 10.04 17.26
C ASN A 186 18.63 10.30 15.75
N ALA A 187 19.43 11.23 15.22
CA ALA A 187 19.49 11.49 13.79
C ALA A 187 20.02 10.30 12.98
N ARG A 188 21.04 9.60 13.49
CA ARG A 188 21.58 8.38 12.85
C ARG A 188 20.55 7.25 12.84
N HIS A 189 19.85 7.03 13.94
CA HIS A 189 18.79 6.01 14.01
C HIS A 189 17.62 6.34 13.07
N ALA A 190 17.21 7.61 13.01
CA ALA A 190 16.16 8.04 12.08
C ALA A 190 16.58 7.86 10.62
N ALA A 191 17.82 8.21 10.26
CA ALA A 191 18.34 8.01 8.90
C ALA A 191 18.39 6.51 8.52
N ALA A 192 18.90 5.66 9.40
CA ALA A 192 18.93 4.21 9.16
C ALA A 192 17.51 3.62 9.00
N LEU A 193 16.54 4.10 9.79
CA LEU A 193 15.16 3.68 9.68
C LEU A 193 14.52 4.14 8.36
N LEU A 194 14.78 5.37 7.90
CA LEU A 194 14.30 5.87 6.62
C LEU A 194 14.90 5.10 5.43
N ASP A 195 16.19 4.78 5.48
CA ASP A 195 16.85 3.96 4.46
C ASP A 195 16.25 2.55 4.41
N ASP A 196 15.98 1.94 5.57
CA ASP A 196 15.30 0.65 5.66
C ASP A 196 13.88 0.71 5.07
N LEU A 197 13.14 1.79 5.32
CA LEU A 197 11.79 1.99 4.76
C LEU A 197 11.84 2.17 3.23
N SER A 198 12.81 2.92 2.72
CA SER A 198 13.00 3.10 1.27
C SER A 198 13.33 1.76 0.62
N ARG A 199 14.18 0.96 1.27
CA ARG A 199 14.53 -0.39 0.81
C ARG A 199 13.31 -1.31 0.75
N ASP A 200 12.41 -1.26 1.74
CA ASP A 200 11.18 -2.06 1.76
C ASP A 200 10.22 -1.70 0.60
N ILE A 201 10.11 -0.40 0.30
CA ILE A 201 9.28 0.11 -0.81
C ILE A 201 9.85 -0.32 -2.17
N GLU A 202 11.16 -0.16 -2.35
CA GLU A 202 11.82 -0.48 -3.61
C GLU A 202 11.95 -2.00 -3.84
N GLY A 203 12.24 -2.76 -2.78
CA GLY A 203 12.46 -4.20 -2.87
C GLY A 203 11.22 -4.94 -3.36
N LEU A 204 10.03 -4.61 -2.85
CA LEU A 204 8.80 -5.27 -3.30
C LEU A 204 8.41 -4.93 -4.74
N SER A 205 8.81 -3.79 -5.29
CA SER A 205 8.32 -3.31 -6.58
C SER A 205 9.13 -3.81 -7.79
N ARG A 206 10.37 -4.26 -7.60
CA ARG A 206 11.31 -4.60 -8.69
C ARG A 206 11.27 -6.04 -9.20
N CYS A 207 10.51 -6.94 -8.59
CA CYS A 207 10.50 -8.35 -9.00
C CYS A 207 9.58 -8.56 -10.22
N GLU A 208 10.17 -8.81 -11.40
CA GLU A 208 9.42 -9.04 -12.65
C GLU A 208 9.22 -10.54 -12.95
N GLY A 209 10.10 -11.41 -12.41
CA GLY A 209 10.09 -12.84 -12.66
C GLY A 209 9.53 -13.71 -11.52
N LEU A 210 9.13 -14.94 -11.88
CA LEU A 210 8.72 -15.96 -10.90
C LEU A 210 9.88 -16.39 -10.00
N ARG A 211 11.09 -16.46 -10.58
CA ARG A 211 12.34 -16.81 -9.88
C ARG A 211 12.68 -15.76 -8.82
N ASP A 212 12.67 -14.48 -9.20
CA ASP A 212 12.95 -13.35 -8.30
C ASP A 212 11.97 -13.32 -7.11
N ILE A 213 10.68 -13.57 -7.38
CA ILE A 213 9.66 -13.58 -6.33
C ILE A 213 9.92 -14.71 -5.32
N ILE A 214 10.27 -15.92 -5.79
CA ILE A 214 10.61 -17.03 -4.90
C ILE A 214 11.85 -16.69 -4.07
N GLN A 215 12.90 -16.18 -4.72
CA GLN A 215 14.12 -15.76 -4.03
C GLN A 215 13.86 -14.68 -2.97
N GLN A 216 12.95 -13.74 -3.24
CA GLN A 216 12.56 -12.69 -2.31
C GLN A 216 11.78 -13.22 -1.10
N VAL A 217 10.97 -14.26 -1.28
CA VAL A 217 10.30 -14.91 -0.13
C VAL A 217 11.33 -15.67 0.71
N GLU A 218 12.24 -16.40 0.06
CA GLU A 218 13.30 -17.18 0.74
C GLU A 218 14.31 -16.30 1.47
N SER A 219 14.59 -15.10 0.98
CA SER A 219 15.46 -14.14 1.68
C SER A 219 14.86 -13.59 2.97
N GLY A 220 13.58 -13.88 3.25
CA GLY A 220 12.85 -13.36 4.40
C GLY A 220 12.36 -11.92 4.25
N GLU A 221 12.52 -11.31 3.07
CA GLU A 221 12.09 -9.92 2.84
C GLU A 221 10.56 -9.78 2.97
N VAL A 222 9.82 -10.75 2.42
CA VAL A 222 8.35 -10.79 2.52
C VAL A 222 7.88 -10.97 3.96
N ALA A 223 8.56 -11.82 4.74
CA ALA A 223 8.28 -12.03 6.16
C ALA A 223 8.55 -10.76 6.98
N ARG A 224 9.71 -10.12 6.78
CA ARG A 224 10.08 -8.85 7.44
C ARG A 224 9.04 -7.75 7.22
N ILE A 225 8.50 -7.64 6.02
CA ILE A 225 7.45 -6.66 5.70
C ILE A 225 6.12 -7.03 6.36
N ARG A 226 5.77 -8.32 6.42
CA ARG A 226 4.60 -8.76 7.19
C ARG A 226 4.78 -8.47 8.68
N ASP A 227 5.93 -8.75 9.27
CA ASP A 227 6.17 -8.52 10.70
C ASP A 227 6.11 -7.02 11.05
N ARG A 228 6.62 -6.17 10.15
CA ARG A 228 6.69 -4.72 10.35
C ARG A 228 5.34 -4.03 10.16
N TYR A 229 4.59 -4.38 9.12
CA TYR A 229 3.36 -3.65 8.75
C TYR A 229 2.08 -4.48 8.93
N GLY A 230 2.19 -5.80 8.84
CA GLY A 230 1.06 -6.70 8.89
C GLY A 230 0.41 -6.79 10.28
N PRO A 231 -0.76 -7.42 10.38
CA PRO A 231 -1.36 -7.74 11.66
C PRO A 231 -0.42 -8.70 12.40
N SER A 232 -0.12 -8.42 13.68
CA SER A 232 0.62 -9.36 14.53
C SER A 232 -0.13 -10.69 14.60
N ASP A 233 0.59 -11.79 14.36
CA ASP A 233 0.00 -13.12 14.17
C ASP A 233 -1.02 -13.49 15.26
N GLY A 234 -2.17 -13.98 14.80
CA GLY A 234 -3.20 -14.59 15.65
C GLY A 234 -4.25 -13.64 16.23
N ARG A 235 -4.14 -12.31 16.04
CA ARG A 235 -5.23 -11.38 16.40
C ARG A 235 -5.62 -10.54 15.19
N ARG A 236 -6.92 -10.24 15.05
CA ARG A 236 -7.41 -9.13 14.20
C ARG A 236 -6.96 -7.79 14.81
N GLY A 237 -5.66 -7.63 15.02
CA GLY A 237 -5.05 -6.41 15.52
C GLY A 237 -5.14 -5.31 14.49
N THR A 238 -5.04 -4.07 14.97
CA THR A 238 -4.91 -2.89 14.13
C THR A 238 -3.60 -3.00 13.36
N ALA A 239 -3.67 -3.40 12.09
CA ALA A 239 -2.52 -3.37 11.20
C ALA A 239 -2.03 -1.93 11.03
N ASP A 240 -0.76 -1.76 10.67
CA ASP A 240 -0.24 -0.45 10.30
C ASP A 240 -1.10 0.14 9.16
N PRO A 241 -1.47 1.43 9.18
CA PRO A 241 -2.25 2.04 8.10
C PRO A 241 -1.64 1.84 6.70
N SER A 242 -0.32 1.71 6.61
CA SER A 242 0.40 1.42 5.37
C SER A 242 0.28 -0.03 4.89
N TRP A 243 -0.17 -0.97 5.73
CA TRP A 243 -0.36 -2.38 5.37
C TRP A 243 -1.23 -2.56 4.14
N SER A 244 -2.25 -1.71 3.96
CA SER A 244 -3.13 -1.75 2.79
C SER A 244 -2.35 -1.71 1.46
N LYS A 245 -1.22 -1.00 1.43
CA LYS A 245 -0.33 -0.90 0.25
C LYS A 245 0.36 -2.23 -0.07
N TYR A 246 0.81 -2.95 0.96
CA TYR A 246 1.62 -4.16 0.81
C TYR A 246 0.81 -5.47 0.84
N LYS A 247 -0.35 -5.45 1.50
CA LYS A 247 -1.19 -6.61 1.79
C LYS A 247 -1.36 -7.52 0.60
N ASN A 248 -1.76 -6.97 -0.54
CA ASN A 248 -2.03 -7.75 -1.74
C ASN A 248 -0.76 -8.34 -2.35
N ILE A 249 0.37 -7.64 -2.31
CA ILE A 249 1.64 -8.12 -2.86
C ILE A 249 2.17 -9.25 -1.96
N VAL A 250 2.31 -8.98 -0.66
CA VAL A 250 2.79 -9.94 0.34
C VAL A 250 1.94 -11.20 0.34
N SER A 251 0.61 -11.09 0.43
CA SER A 251 -0.28 -12.26 0.47
C SER A 251 -0.20 -13.12 -0.79
N LYS A 252 0.00 -12.50 -1.97
CA LYS A 252 0.15 -13.25 -3.23
C LYS A 252 1.50 -13.96 -3.31
N ARG A 253 2.59 -13.33 -2.84
CA ARG A 253 3.93 -13.94 -2.82
C ARG A 253 4.00 -15.12 -1.86
N GLU A 254 3.44 -14.97 -0.66
CA GLU A 254 3.34 -16.07 0.30
C GLU A 254 2.48 -17.22 -0.23
N ARG A 255 1.36 -16.91 -0.90
CA ARG A 255 0.53 -17.94 -1.52
C ARG A 255 1.30 -18.69 -2.61
N LEU A 256 2.10 -17.99 -3.41
CA LEU A 256 2.96 -18.64 -4.41
C LEU A 256 3.98 -19.57 -3.74
N TYR A 257 4.65 -19.08 -2.71
CA TYR A 257 5.64 -19.87 -1.99
C TYR A 257 5.01 -21.09 -1.31
N ARG A 258 3.77 -20.97 -0.82
CA ARG A 258 2.99 -22.09 -0.30
C ARG A 258 2.80 -23.20 -1.34
N ILE A 259 2.48 -22.86 -2.59
CA ILE A 259 2.37 -23.85 -3.67
C ILE A 259 3.70 -24.56 -3.87
N LEU A 260 4.80 -23.80 -3.92
CA LEU A 260 6.15 -24.39 -4.04
C LEU A 260 6.46 -25.33 -2.86
N SER A 261 6.20 -24.92 -1.62
CA SER A 261 6.54 -25.72 -0.44
C SER A 261 5.61 -26.91 -0.21
N GLU A 262 4.30 -26.73 -0.39
CA GLU A 262 3.28 -27.74 -0.06
C GLU A 262 3.02 -28.69 -1.24
N ASP A 263 2.77 -28.17 -2.45
CA ASP A 263 2.40 -28.98 -3.62
C ASP A 263 3.63 -29.55 -4.34
N PHE A 264 4.72 -28.78 -4.40
CA PHE A 264 5.95 -29.18 -5.08
C PHE A 264 7.06 -29.64 -4.12
N LYS A 265 6.77 -29.70 -2.82
CA LYS A 265 7.72 -30.17 -1.78
C LYS A 265 9.07 -29.42 -1.79
N GLY A 266 9.06 -28.17 -2.23
CA GLY A 266 10.27 -27.35 -2.38
C GLY A 266 11.09 -27.65 -3.63
N ASP A 267 10.65 -28.55 -4.51
CA ASP A 267 11.33 -28.85 -5.78
C ASP A 267 11.10 -27.70 -6.78
N LYS A 268 12.06 -26.78 -6.82
CA LYS A 268 12.07 -25.61 -7.69
C LYS A 268 12.09 -25.99 -9.16
N ASP A 269 12.84 -27.01 -9.54
CA ASP A 269 13.01 -27.39 -10.94
C ASP A 269 11.73 -27.99 -11.49
N ARG A 270 11.07 -28.87 -10.73
CA ARG A 270 9.74 -29.39 -11.09
C ARG A 270 8.71 -28.27 -11.14
N PHE A 271 8.75 -27.32 -10.20
CA PHE A 271 7.86 -26.16 -10.18
C PHE A 271 8.03 -25.27 -11.43
N PHE A 272 9.26 -24.89 -11.78
CA PHE A 272 9.52 -24.07 -12.96
C PHE A 272 9.22 -24.80 -14.26
N SER A 273 9.56 -26.08 -14.34
CA SER A 273 9.22 -26.94 -15.48
C SER A 273 7.69 -27.01 -15.67
N PHE A 274 6.94 -27.20 -14.59
CA PHE A 274 5.47 -27.24 -14.63
C PHE A 274 4.85 -25.93 -15.13
N PHE A 275 5.39 -24.77 -14.72
CA PHE A 275 4.88 -23.45 -15.11
C PHE A 275 5.53 -22.87 -16.37
N THR A 276 6.38 -23.63 -17.05
CA THR A 276 6.92 -23.24 -18.36
C THR A 276 5.82 -23.30 -19.42
N VAL A 277 5.64 -22.21 -20.16
CA VAL A 277 4.64 -22.16 -21.24
C VAL A 277 5.17 -22.96 -22.43
N PRO A 278 4.45 -23.98 -22.92
CA PRO A 278 4.84 -24.71 -24.12
C PRO A 278 5.06 -23.71 -25.26
N GLN A 279 6.19 -23.84 -25.97
CA GLN A 279 6.45 -22.98 -27.11
C GLN A 279 5.40 -23.23 -28.18
N MET A 280 4.39 -22.37 -28.23
CA MET A 280 3.50 -22.31 -29.38
C MET A 280 4.35 -21.84 -30.58
N PRO A 281 4.24 -22.50 -31.76
CA PRO A 281 4.98 -22.10 -32.94
C PRO A 281 4.54 -20.70 -33.38
N LYS A 282 5.20 -19.67 -32.85
CA LYS A 282 4.92 -18.28 -33.20
C LYS A 282 5.50 -18.01 -34.58
N LYS A 283 4.67 -17.54 -35.51
CA LYS A 283 5.10 -17.05 -36.81
C LYS A 283 6.09 -15.89 -36.63
N ARG A 284 7.38 -16.22 -36.79
CA ARG A 284 8.54 -15.36 -37.10
C ARG A 284 8.41 -13.88 -36.67
N LYS A 285 8.71 -13.60 -35.41
CA LYS A 285 9.22 -12.29 -34.98
C LYS A 285 10.46 -12.58 -34.13
N ARG A 286 11.61 -11.99 -34.51
CA ARG A 286 12.94 -12.22 -33.93
C ARG A 286 12.82 -12.41 -32.41
N MET A 287 12.99 -13.65 -31.94
CA MET A 287 13.01 -13.95 -30.52
C MET A 287 14.40 -13.60 -30.01
N VAL A 288 14.45 -12.64 -29.09
CA VAL A 288 15.47 -12.66 -28.05
C VAL A 288 15.30 -14.00 -27.35
N GLU A 289 16.41 -14.70 -27.19
CA GLU A 289 16.53 -15.98 -26.50
C GLU A 289 16.30 -15.72 -25.01
N ASP A 290 15.07 -15.34 -24.65
CA ASP A 290 14.65 -15.20 -23.26
C ASP A 290 14.60 -16.60 -22.67
N GLU A 291 15.49 -16.84 -21.71
CA GLU A 291 15.46 -17.97 -20.79
C GLU A 291 14.01 -18.18 -20.31
N ASP A 292 13.55 -19.43 -20.39
CA ASP A 292 12.28 -19.97 -19.90
C ASP A 292 11.10 -18.98 -19.85
N ARG A 293 10.22 -19.04 -20.86
CA ARG A 293 8.92 -18.36 -20.80
C ARG A 293 8.03 -18.98 -19.71
N LEU A 294 8.28 -18.59 -18.46
CA LEU A 294 7.47 -18.94 -17.31
C LEU A 294 6.12 -18.21 -17.41
N ARG A 295 5.07 -18.87 -16.94
CA ARG A 295 3.77 -18.20 -16.75
C ARG A 295 3.96 -17.04 -15.78
N SER A 296 3.27 -15.94 -16.05
CA SER A 296 3.37 -14.76 -15.18
C SER A 296 2.86 -15.10 -13.78
N PHE A 297 3.57 -14.60 -12.76
CA PHE A 297 3.23 -14.75 -11.34
C PHE A 297 1.74 -14.48 -11.06
N ARG A 298 1.22 -13.39 -11.62
CA ARG A 298 -0.18 -13.00 -11.45
C ARG A 298 -1.15 -14.09 -11.90
N LYS A 299 -0.89 -14.73 -13.06
CA LYS A 299 -1.75 -15.80 -13.60
C LYS A 299 -1.76 -17.02 -12.70
N ILE A 300 -0.61 -17.42 -12.15
CA ILE A 300 -0.50 -18.56 -11.25
C ILE A 300 -1.32 -18.32 -9.98
N VAL A 301 -1.15 -17.16 -9.34
CA VAL A 301 -1.85 -16.84 -8.08
C VAL A 301 -3.36 -16.66 -8.26
N GLU A 302 -3.80 -16.14 -9.40
CA GLU A 302 -5.23 -16.03 -9.73
C GLU A 302 -5.86 -17.39 -10.06
N ALA A 303 -5.07 -18.37 -10.50
CA ALA A 303 -5.53 -19.72 -10.82
C ALA A 303 -5.79 -20.62 -9.59
N VAL A 304 -5.17 -20.32 -8.44
CA VAL A 304 -5.26 -21.15 -7.22
C VAL A 304 -6.70 -21.49 -6.83
N PRO A 305 -7.63 -20.52 -6.69
CA PRO A 305 -8.99 -20.85 -6.25
C PRO A 305 -9.75 -21.71 -7.26
N TRP A 306 -9.40 -21.65 -8.54
CA TRP A 306 -10.00 -22.49 -9.58
C TRP A 306 -9.47 -23.91 -9.53
N CYS A 307 -8.16 -24.07 -9.31
CA CYS A 307 -7.52 -25.35 -9.09
C CYS A 307 -8.15 -26.05 -7.88
N GLU A 308 -8.22 -25.37 -6.73
CA GLU A 308 -8.83 -25.91 -5.51
C GLU A 308 -10.30 -26.33 -5.72
N ALA A 309 -11.11 -25.48 -6.36
CA ALA A 309 -12.52 -25.79 -6.61
C ALA A 309 -12.69 -26.99 -7.57
N ASP A 310 -11.90 -27.08 -8.63
CA ASP A 310 -12.00 -28.18 -9.59
C ASP A 310 -11.50 -29.50 -9.00
N ILE A 311 -10.48 -29.47 -8.15
CA ILE A 311 -9.97 -30.64 -7.42
C ILE A 311 -11.00 -31.11 -6.38
N LEU A 312 -11.68 -30.20 -5.69
CA LEU A 312 -12.79 -30.57 -4.80
C LEU A 312 -13.94 -31.26 -5.54
N VAL A 313 -14.28 -30.79 -6.75
CA VAL A 313 -15.26 -31.48 -7.60
C VAL A 313 -14.75 -32.84 -8.06
N GLU A 314 -13.45 -32.95 -8.36
CA GLU A 314 -12.83 -34.22 -8.70
C GLU A 314 -12.90 -35.22 -7.54
N HIS A 315 -12.63 -34.79 -6.30
CA HIS A 315 -12.72 -35.62 -5.10
C HIS A 315 -14.11 -36.21 -4.86
N GLN A 316 -15.17 -35.58 -5.38
CA GLN A 316 -16.56 -36.04 -5.22
C GLN A 316 -16.97 -37.17 -6.17
N LYS A 317 -16.10 -37.61 -7.08
CA LYS A 317 -16.43 -38.72 -7.99
C LYS A 317 -16.43 -40.05 -7.23
N ASP A 318 -17.44 -40.87 -7.47
CA ASP A 318 -17.64 -42.19 -6.85
C ASP A 318 -16.41 -43.12 -6.92
N GLN A 319 -15.60 -42.99 -7.97
CA GLN A 319 -14.39 -43.80 -8.15
C GLN A 319 -13.36 -43.60 -7.03
N TYR A 320 -13.35 -42.44 -6.36
CA TYR A 320 -12.45 -42.15 -5.25
C TYR A 320 -13.04 -42.46 -3.87
N HIS A 321 -14.29 -42.93 -3.80
CA HIS A 321 -14.97 -43.19 -2.54
C HIS A 321 -14.81 -44.65 -2.09
N GLY A 322 -14.62 -44.87 -0.79
CA GLY A 322 -14.54 -46.20 -0.18
C GLY A 322 -15.90 -46.92 -0.10
N PRO A 323 -15.95 -48.15 0.42
CA PRO A 323 -17.21 -48.88 0.63
C PRO A 323 -18.18 -48.17 1.61
N ASN A 324 -17.67 -47.25 2.42
CA ASN A 324 -18.45 -46.39 3.32
C ASN A 324 -19.01 -45.14 2.63
N GLY A 325 -18.68 -44.88 1.35
CA GLY A 325 -19.08 -43.68 0.63
C GLY A 325 -18.29 -42.42 1.00
N GLU A 326 -17.21 -42.52 1.79
CA GLU A 326 -16.32 -41.40 2.09
C GLU A 326 -15.11 -41.37 1.14
N PHE A 327 -14.51 -40.20 0.95
CA PHE A 327 -13.30 -40.05 0.14
C PHE A 327 -12.16 -40.93 0.66
N SER A 328 -11.56 -41.72 -0.23
CA SER A 328 -10.48 -42.64 0.09
C SER A 328 -9.17 -42.14 -0.52
N GLU A 329 -8.27 -41.63 0.32
CA GLU A 329 -6.92 -41.20 -0.08
C GLU A 329 -6.16 -42.32 -0.80
N ALA A 330 -6.35 -43.58 -0.39
CA ALA A 330 -5.70 -44.73 -1.02
C ALA A 330 -6.12 -44.88 -2.49
N ARG A 331 -7.40 -44.70 -2.82
CA ARG A 331 -7.88 -44.74 -4.21
C ARG A 331 -7.41 -43.53 -5.01
N TRP A 332 -7.33 -42.37 -4.36
CA TRP A 332 -6.78 -41.16 -4.98
C TRP A 332 -5.31 -41.37 -5.40
N VAL A 333 -4.49 -41.88 -4.47
CA VAL A 333 -3.08 -42.20 -4.71
C VAL A 333 -2.93 -43.37 -5.70
N GLU A 334 -3.81 -44.36 -5.69
CA GLU A 334 -3.80 -45.43 -6.70
C GLU A 334 -4.06 -44.88 -8.12
N HIS A 335 -4.97 -43.91 -8.26
CA HIS A 335 -5.32 -43.34 -9.55
C HIS A 335 -4.31 -42.30 -10.06
N TRP A 336 -3.91 -41.37 -9.21
CA TRP A 336 -3.05 -40.23 -9.58
C TRP A 336 -1.57 -40.42 -9.21
N GLY A 337 -1.24 -41.47 -8.44
CA GLY A 337 0.13 -41.74 -8.00
C GLY A 337 0.69 -40.62 -7.12
N THR A 338 1.86 -40.11 -7.51
CA THR A 338 2.58 -39.04 -6.81
C THR A 338 2.31 -37.65 -7.39
N MET A 339 1.23 -37.50 -8.18
CA MET A 339 0.86 -36.21 -8.76
C MET A 339 0.31 -35.27 -7.69
N ASN A 340 0.72 -34.00 -7.73
CA ASN A 340 0.15 -32.98 -6.86
C ASN A 340 -1.16 -32.41 -7.44
N CYS A 341 -1.84 -31.56 -6.67
CA CYS A 341 -3.14 -31.02 -7.09
C CYS A 341 -3.08 -30.25 -8.42
N TRP A 342 -1.98 -29.56 -8.72
CA TRP A 342 -1.79 -28.81 -9.97
C TRP A 342 -1.62 -29.74 -11.17
N GLU A 343 -0.86 -30.82 -11.00
CA GLU A 343 -0.66 -31.83 -12.03
C GLU A 343 -1.94 -32.59 -12.34
N VAL A 344 -2.71 -32.97 -11.31
CA VAL A 344 -4.04 -33.57 -11.47
C VAL A 344 -4.97 -32.59 -12.20
N TRP A 345 -4.96 -31.30 -11.83
CA TRP A 345 -5.80 -30.28 -12.46
C TRP A 345 -5.51 -30.10 -13.97
N ARG A 346 -4.24 -30.22 -14.35
CA ARG A 346 -3.79 -30.25 -15.75
C ARG A 346 -4.26 -31.53 -16.45
N GLU A 347 -4.13 -32.68 -15.82
CA GLU A 347 -4.48 -33.98 -16.40
C GLU A 347 -6.00 -34.13 -16.65
N ILE A 348 -6.84 -33.60 -15.75
CA ILE A 348 -8.30 -33.52 -15.97
C ILE A 348 -8.72 -32.45 -16.99
N LYS A 349 -7.75 -31.76 -17.63
CA LYS A 349 -7.95 -30.75 -18.69
C LYS A 349 -8.82 -29.56 -18.28
N LYS A 350 -8.79 -29.19 -16.99
CA LYS A 350 -9.51 -28.00 -16.48
C LYS A 350 -8.60 -26.80 -16.21
N GLU A 351 -7.29 -26.96 -16.42
CA GLU A 351 -6.28 -25.92 -16.25
C GLU A 351 -6.65 -24.64 -17.01
N ARG A 352 -6.86 -23.54 -16.26
CA ARG A 352 -7.19 -22.22 -16.81
C ARG A 352 -6.50 -21.11 -16.02
N TYR A 353 -5.94 -20.14 -16.73
CA TYR A 353 -5.21 -19.01 -16.13
C TYR A 353 -5.87 -17.66 -16.38
N GLU A 354 -7.00 -17.67 -17.06
CA GLU A 354 -7.72 -16.46 -17.43
C GLU A 354 -9.07 -16.51 -16.77
N LYS A 355 -9.46 -15.38 -16.17
CA LYS A 355 -10.81 -15.22 -15.66
C LYS A 355 -11.73 -15.43 -16.86
N SER A 356 -12.53 -16.49 -16.83
CA SER A 356 -13.57 -16.67 -17.83
C SER A 356 -14.35 -15.36 -17.84
N LYS A 357 -14.39 -14.71 -19.01
CA LYS A 357 -15.36 -13.63 -19.22
C LYS A 357 -16.69 -14.33 -19.06
N SER A 358 -17.26 -14.27 -17.85
CA SER A 358 -18.64 -14.69 -17.63
C SER A 358 -19.42 -13.98 -18.71
N SER A 359 -19.97 -14.74 -19.65
CA SER A 359 -20.90 -14.25 -20.65
C SER A 359 -22.07 -13.65 -19.86
N ALA A 360 -21.95 -12.35 -19.60
CA ALA A 360 -22.89 -11.56 -18.84
C ALA A 360 -24.09 -11.21 -19.70
#